data_AF-A0A2E6XXK4-F1
#
_entry.id   AF-A0A2E6XXK4-F1
#
_cell.length_a   1.000
_cell.length_b   1.000
_cell.length_c   1.000
_cell.angle_alpha   90.00
_cell.angle_beta   90.00
_cell.angle_gamma   90.00
#
_symmetry.space_group_name_H-M   'P 1'
#
loop_
_entity.id
_entity.type
_entity.pdbx_description
1 polymer ?
#
loop_
_entity_poly.entity_id
_entity_poly.type
_entity_poly.pdbx_seq_one_letter_code
_entity_poly.pdbx_strand_id
1 'polypeptide(L)' 'MKKNIKEELKNMAQQDLLNRANEIRKELFLVRMKKVSNPEKNTALEKGLRKKLACALTFLRQRELHGEP' A
#
# COMPACT_ATOMS: atom_id res chain seq x y z
N MET A 1 -12.69 0.79 -11.19
CA MET A 1 -11.23 0.57 -11.37
C MET A 1 -10.66 -0.16 -10.16
N LYS A 2 -10.50 -1.49 -10.23
CA LYS A 2 -10.10 -2.34 -9.08
C LYS A 2 -9.12 -3.49 -9.42
N LYS A 3 -8.84 -3.75 -10.70
CA LYS A 3 -7.99 -4.87 -11.15
C LYS A 3 -6.49 -4.52 -11.18
N ASN A 4 -6.11 -3.33 -11.65
CA ASN A 4 -4.69 -2.98 -11.83
C ASN A 4 -3.83 -3.01 -10.56
N ILE A 5 -4.34 -2.56 -9.41
CA ILE A 5 -3.50 -2.42 -8.19
C ILE A 5 -2.90 -3.76 -7.74
N LYS A 6 -3.66 -4.86 -7.85
CA LYS A 6 -3.17 -6.17 -7.44
C LYS A 6 -2.14 -6.71 -8.42
N GLU A 7 -2.39 -6.53 -9.71
CA GLU A 7 -1.48 -6.95 -10.78
C GLU A 7 -0.17 -6.14 -10.74
N GLU A 8 -0.26 -4.82 -10.56
CA GLU A 8 0.89 -3.92 -10.36
C GLU A 8 1.77 -4.38 -9.21
N LEU A 9 1.19 -4.64 -8.03
CA LEU A 9 1.96 -5.04 -6.85
C LEU A 9 2.50 -6.48 -6.95
N LYS A 10 1.77 -7.39 -7.60
CA LYS A 10 2.19 -8.79 -7.77
C LYS A 10 3.45 -8.90 -8.65
N ASN A 11 3.53 -8.05 -9.67
CA ASN A 11 4.61 -8.09 -10.67
C ASN A 11 5.89 -7.35 -10.22
N MET A 12 5.88 -6.66 -9.08
CA MET A 12 7.08 -5.99 -8.55
C MET A 12 8.10 -7.00 -8.00
N ALA A 13 9.39 -6.72 -8.17
CA ALA A 13 10.44 -7.44 -7.45
C ALA A 13 10.27 -7.25 -5.93
N GLN A 14 10.79 -8.17 -5.11
CA GLN A 14 10.58 -8.13 -3.66
C GLN A 14 11.08 -6.83 -3.03
N GLN A 15 12.26 -6.36 -3.43
CA GLN A 15 12.80 -5.11 -2.93
C GLN A 15 11.93 -3.90 -3.34
N ASP A 16 11.42 -3.89 -4.57
CA ASP A 16 10.54 -2.82 -5.05
C ASP A 16 9.19 -2.84 -4.33
N LEU A 17 8.65 -4.03 -4.06
CA LEU A 17 7.42 -4.20 -3.30
C LEU A 17 7.58 -3.70 -1.84
N LEU A 18 8.74 -3.94 -1.24
CA LEU A 18 9.09 -3.47 0.09
C LEU A 18 9.25 -1.94 0.12
N ASN A 19 9.94 -1.38 -0.87
CA ASN A 19 10.07 0.06 -1.07
C ASN A 19 8.69 0.70 -1.24
N ARG A 20 7.84 0.11 -2.08
CA ARG A 20 6.48 0.60 -2.34
C ARG A 20 5.60 0.54 -1.09
N ALA A 21 5.72 -0.50 -0.27
CA ALA A 21 5.02 -0.59 1.01
C ALA A 21 5.45 0.55 1.96
N ASN A 22 6.74 0.90 1.99
CA ASN A 22 7.25 2.01 2.80
C ASN A 22 6.78 3.37 2.29
N GLU A 23 6.69 3.57 0.98
CA GLU A 23 6.10 4.78 0.39
C GLU A 23 4.63 4.93 0.76
N ILE A 24 3.84 3.87 0.65
CA ILE A 24 2.41 3.90 1.01
C ILE A 24 2.23 4.24 2.51
N ARG A 25 3.14 3.78 3.39
CA ARG A 25 3.14 4.19 4.81
C ARG A 25 3.38 5.69 4.98
N LYS A 26 4.33 6.27 4.23
CA LYS A 26 4.59 7.72 4.23
C LYS A 26 3.38 8.49 3.69
N GLU A 27 2.79 8.05 2.59
CA GLU A 27 1.57 8.65 2.03
C GLU A 27 0.41 8.63 3.05
N LEU A 28 0.20 7.50 3.74
CA LEU A 28 -0.80 7.39 4.81
C LEU A 28 -0.54 8.35 5.96
N PHE A 29 0.72 8.51 6.37
CA PHE A 29 1.09 9.45 7.42
C PHE A 29 0.73 10.88 7.01
N LEU A 30 1.09 11.29 5.80
CA LEU A 30 0.76 12.64 5.28
C LEU A 30 -0.75 12.87 5.19
N VAL A 31 -1.52 11.87 4.75
CA VAL A 31 -2.98 11.95 4.70
C VAL A 31 -3.58 12.12 6.10
N ARG A 32 -3.06 11.40 7.10
CA ARG A 32 -3.49 11.54 8.49
C ARG A 32 -3.15 12.91 9.07
N MET A 33 -1.94 13.42 8.80
CA MET A 33 -1.53 14.76 9.21
C MET A 33 -2.42 15.84 8.59
N LYS A 34 -2.70 15.73 7.28
CA LYS A 34 -3.63 16.63 6.58
C LYS A 34 -5.03 16.59 7.17
N LYS A 35 -5.52 15.41 7.57
CA LYS A 35 -6.84 15.28 8.20
C LYS A 35 -6.93 15.99 9.55
N VAL A 36 -5.83 16.05 10.30
CA VAL A 36 -5.76 16.79 11.57
C VAL A 36 -5.78 18.30 11.32
N SER A 37 -5.03 18.78 10.33
CA SER A 37 -4.96 20.22 10.02
C SER A 37 -6.17 20.76 9.24
N ASN A 38 -6.77 19.92 8.40
CA ASN A 38 -7.98 20.23 7.63
C ASN A 38 -8.86 18.96 7.55
N PRO A 39 -9.91 18.85 8.39
CA PRO A 39 -10.76 17.67 8.44
C PRO A 39 -11.58 17.51 7.14
N GLU A 40 -10.97 16.89 6.14
CA GLU A 40 -11.62 16.61 4.86
C GLU A 40 -12.52 15.36 5.00
N LYS A 41 -13.77 15.45 4.51
CA LYS A 41 -14.74 14.34 4.59
C LYS A 41 -14.40 13.17 3.66
N ASN A 42 -13.51 13.37 2.69
CA ASN A 42 -13.20 12.36 1.68
C ASN A 42 -12.19 11.32 2.20
N THR A 43 -12.70 10.26 2.83
CA THR A 43 -11.88 9.15 3.32
C THR A 43 -11.47 8.14 2.23
N ALA A 44 -11.86 8.36 0.97
CA ALA A 44 -11.63 7.38 -0.10
C ALA A 44 -10.14 7.17 -0.38
N LEU A 45 -9.34 8.24 -0.32
CA LEU A 45 -7.89 8.19 -0.50
C LEU A 45 -7.24 7.32 0.59
N GLU A 46 -7.54 7.61 1.86
CA GLU A 46 -7.01 6.84 3.00
C GLU A 46 -7.40 5.36 2.90
N LYS A 47 -8.67 5.07 2.60
CA LYS A 47 -9.17 3.70 2.41
C LYS A 47 -8.47 2.99 1.25
N GLY A 48 -8.20 3.70 0.15
CA GLY A 48 -7.45 3.20 -0.99
C GLY A 48 -6.02 2.84 -0.62
N LEU A 49 -5.31 3.74 0.07
CA LEU A 49 -3.93 3.51 0.53
C LEU A 49 -3.84 2.36 1.52
N ARG A 50 -4.76 2.25 2.49
CA ARG A 50 -4.81 1.12 3.43
C ARG A 50 -4.96 -0.22 2.70
N LYS A 51 -5.82 -0.28 1.67
CA LYS A 51 -6.01 -1.49 0.85
C LYS A 51 -4.77 -1.83 0.03
N LYS A 52 -4.11 -0.84 -0.57
CA LYS A 52 -2.85 -1.02 -1.29
C LYS A 52 -1.76 -1.57 -0.38
N LEU A 53 -1.59 -0.98 0.81
CA LEU A 53 -0.63 -1.44 1.81
C LEU A 53 -0.91 -2.88 2.24
N ALA A 54 -2.17 -3.21 2.54
CA ALA A 54 -2.54 -4.57 2.93
C ALA A 54 -2.20 -5.59 1.83
N CYS A 55 -2.47 -5.28 0.56
CA CYS A 55 -2.11 -6.17 -0.56
C CYS A 55 -0.59 -6.36 -0.68
N ALA A 56 0.19 -5.29 -0.59
CA ALA A 56 1.65 -5.36 -0.67
C ALA A 56 2.23 -6.25 0.44
N LEU A 57 1.75 -6.08 1.68
CA LEU A 57 2.16 -6.90 2.82
C LEU A 57 1.75 -8.36 2.67
N THR A 58 0.56 -8.63 2.11
CA THR A 58 0.14 -10.01 1.81
C THR A 58 1.07 -10.68 0.81
N PHE A 59 1.45 -9.99 -0.27
CA PHE A 59 2.37 -10.56 -1.26
C PHE A 59 3.78 -10.78 -0.69
N LEU A 60 4.31 -9.84 0.09
CA LEU A 60 5.58 -10.03 0.80
C LEU A 60 5.53 -11.27 1.70
N ARG A 61 4.45 -11.40 2.50
CA ARG A 61 4.29 -12.55 3.38
C ARG A 61 4.14 -13.87 2.61
N GLN A 62 3.47 -13.86 1.47
CA GLN A 62 3.37 -15.05 0.62
C GLN A 62 4.73 -15.47 0.09
N ARG A 63 5.57 -14.53 -0.37
CA ARG A 63 6.93 -14.83 -0.83
C ARG A 63 7.81 -15.40 0.28
N GLU A 64 7.74 -14.82 1.47
CA GLU A 64 8.41 -15.35 2.67
C GLU A 64 8.00 -16.79 2.99
N LEU A 65 6.71 -17.12 2.86
CA LEU A 65 6.18 -18.46 3.15
C LEU A 65 6.50 -19.48 2.05
N HIS A 66 6.67 -19.04 0.80
CA HIS A 66 6.97 -19.91 -0.34
C HIS A 66 8.47 -20.01 -0.65
N GLY A 67 9.33 -19.27 0.05
CA GLY A 67 10.77 -19.24 -0.21
C GLY A 67 11.12 -18.57 -1.56
N GLU A 68 10.19 -17.80 -2.12
CA GLU A 68 10.41 -17.03 -3.34
C GLU A 68 11.17 -15.74 -2.99
N PRO A 69 12.26 -15.41 -3.71
CA PRO A 69 13.02 -14.18 -3.48
C PRO A 69 12.32 -12.89 -3.95
#